data_AF-A0A1V6A5X3-F1
#
_entry.id   AF-A0A1V6A5X3-F1
#
_cell.length_a   1.000
_cell.length_b   1.000
_cell.length_c   1.000
_cell.angle_alpha   90.00
_cell.angle_beta   90.00
_cell.angle_gamma   90.00
#
_symmetry.space_group_name_H-M   'P 1'
#
loop_
_entity.id
_entity.type
_entity.pdbx_description
1 polymer ?
#
loop_
_entity_poly.entity_id
_entity_poly.type
_entity_poly.pdbx_seq_one_letter_code
_entity_poly.pdbx_strand_id
1 'polypeptide(L)' 'MIRNQASLKNFDDLFRKFLGHLEQTNKQIQRLHLFLAVPVSVAVTIGRAINFDVNPNLTIYEIVDQKRVPTMVLDK' A
#
# COMPACT_ATOMS: atom_id res chain seq x y z
N MET A 1 -13.65 -7.00 -7.64
CA MET A 1 -13.00 -6.78 -8.94
C MET A 1 -13.12 -5.30 -9.30
N ILE A 2 -12.04 -4.62 -9.67
CA ILE A 2 -12.09 -3.22 -10.14
C ILE A 2 -12.62 -3.23 -11.56
N ARG A 3 -13.82 -2.68 -11.78
CA ARG A 3 -14.53 -2.75 -13.07
C ARG A 3 -14.79 -1.39 -13.70
N ASN A 4 -14.66 -0.31 -12.91
CA ASN A 4 -14.89 1.06 -13.34
C ASN A 4 -14.14 2.04 -12.42
N GLN A 5 -14.12 3.31 -12.82
CA GLN A 5 -13.43 4.36 -12.07
C GLN A 5 -13.99 4.55 -10.66
N ALA A 6 -15.30 4.39 -10.46
CA ALA A 6 -15.92 4.49 -9.14
C ALA A 6 -15.39 3.42 -8.17
N SER A 7 -15.20 2.18 -8.63
CA SER A 7 -14.63 1.11 -7.82
C SER A 7 -13.15 1.35 -7.46
N LEU A 8 -12.38 1.97 -8.37
CA LEU A 8 -10.99 2.36 -8.08
C LEU A 8 -10.93 3.50 -7.07
N LYS A 9 -11.85 4.49 -7.17
CA LYS A 9 -11.96 5.57 -6.19
C LYS A 9 -12.36 5.04 -4.80
N ASN A 10 -13.33 4.12 -4.74
CA ASN A 10 -13.73 3.51 -3.48
C ASN A 10 -12.56 2.75 -2.83
N PHE A 11 -11.73 2.09 -3.63
CA PHE A 11 -10.50 1.48 -3.13
C PHE A 11 -9.53 2.52 -2.56
N ASP A 12 -9.27 3.62 -3.26
CA ASP A 12 -8.41 4.73 -2.79
C ASP A 12 -8.89 5.25 -1.42
N ASP A 13 -10.18 5.58 -1.32
CA ASP A 13 -10.79 6.10 -0.10
C ASP A 13 -10.68 5.10 1.08
N LEU A 14 -10.92 3.81 0.83
CA LEU A 14 -10.81 2.76 1.83
C LEU A 14 -9.36 2.52 2.27
N PHE A 15 -8.43 2.52 1.32
CA PHE A 15 -7.02 2.29 1.61
C PHE A 15 -6.43 3.44 2.46
N ARG A 16 -6.77 4.69 2.15
CA ARG A 16 -6.40 5.85 2.97
C ARG A 16 -6.97 5.79 4.38
N LYS A 17 -8.25 5.39 4.52
CA LYS A 17 -8.87 5.18 5.84
C LYS A 17 -8.18 4.07 6.63
N PHE A 18 -7.79 2.99 5.95
CA PHE A 18 -7.03 1.91 6.57
C PHE A 18 -5.67 2.39 7.10
N LEU A 19 -4.91 3.13 6.29
CA LEU A 19 -3.63 3.70 6.72
C LEU A 19 -3.80 4.64 7.93
N GLY A 20 -4.76 5.57 7.86
CA GLY A 20 -5.04 6.49 8.96
C GLY A 20 -5.53 5.78 10.23
N HIS A 21 -6.28 4.68 10.10
CA HIS A 21 -6.66 3.85 11.24
C HIS A 21 -5.43 3.18 11.88
N LEU A 22 -4.57 2.57 11.06
CA LEU A 22 -3.36 1.90 11.51
C LEU A 22 -2.42 2.86 12.26
N GLU A 23 -2.25 4.09 11.75
CA GLU A 23 -1.50 5.16 12.42
C GLU A 23 -2.05 5.50 13.81
N GLN A 24 -3.38 5.58 13.94
CA GLN A 24 -4.04 5.95 15.18
C GLN A 24 -4.01 4.82 16.21
N THR A 25 -4.22 3.58 15.79
CA THR A 25 -4.37 2.44 16.69
C THR A 25 -3.06 1.72 17.00
N ASN A 26 -2.04 1.83 16.14
CA ASN A 26 -0.85 0.99 16.22
C ASN A 26 0.45 1.79 16.02
N LYS A 27 0.63 2.84 16.81
CA LYS A 27 1.83 3.72 16.80
C LYS A 27 3.19 3.00 16.94
N GLN A 28 3.19 1.78 17.45
CA GLN A 28 4.40 0.95 17.61
C GLN A 28 4.81 0.21 16.33
N ILE A 29 3.95 0.15 15.32
CA ILE A 29 4.31 -0.43 14.03
C ILE A 29 5.32 0.52 13.39
N GLN A 30 6.52 0.01 13.14
CA GLN A 30 7.61 0.76 12.50
C GLN A 30 7.67 0.52 10.99
N ARG A 31 7.16 -0.63 10.54
CA ARG A 31 7.21 -1.02 9.12
C ARG A 31 5.98 -1.81 8.69
N LEU A 32 5.42 -1.46 7.53
CA LEU A 32 4.37 -2.20 6.84
C LEU A 32 4.95 -2.91 5.61
N HIS A 33 4.83 -4.23 5.60
CA HIS A 33 5.26 -5.08 4.49
C HIS A 33 4.08 -5.35 3.55
N LEU A 34 4.17 -4.91 2.30
CA LEU A 34 3.12 -5.02 1.29
C LEU A 34 3.49 -6.06 0.22
N PHE A 35 2.67 -7.09 0.10
CA PHE A 35 2.77 -8.13 -0.92
C PHE A 35 1.60 -7.98 -1.90
N LEU A 36 1.82 -7.21 -2.97
CA LEU A 36 0.73 -6.80 -3.85
C LEU A 36 0.41 -7.89 -4.87
N ALA A 37 -0.79 -8.46 -4.77
CA ALA A 37 -1.38 -9.36 -5.77
C ALA A 37 -2.65 -8.72 -6.35
N VAL A 38 -2.50 -7.53 -6.93
CA VAL A 38 -3.61 -6.67 -7.36
C VAL A 38 -3.42 -6.20 -8.80
N PRO A 39 -4.50 -5.79 -9.50
CA PRO A 39 -4.37 -5.13 -10.81
C PRO A 39 -3.46 -3.90 -10.74
N VAL A 40 -2.75 -3.60 -11.84
CA VAL A 40 -1.79 -2.49 -11.92
C VAL A 40 -2.41 -1.15 -11.51
N SER A 41 -3.67 -0.88 -11.89
CA SER A 41 -4.38 0.35 -11.49
C SER A 41 -4.50 0.51 -9.97
N VAL A 42 -4.72 -0.59 -9.25
CA VAL A 42 -4.76 -0.62 -7.78
C VAL A 42 -3.37 -0.35 -7.22
N ALA A 43 -2.33 -1.00 -7.75
CA ALA A 43 -0.95 -0.79 -7.31
C ALA A 43 -0.50 0.67 -7.50
N VAL A 44 -0.84 1.30 -8.63
CA VAL A 44 -0.58 2.72 -8.87
C VAL A 44 -1.34 3.60 -7.88
N THR A 45 -2.61 3.30 -7.60
CA THR A 45 -3.39 4.03 -6.58
C THR A 45 -2.79 3.88 -5.18
N ILE A 46 -2.31 2.69 -4.80
CA ILE A 46 -1.59 2.48 -3.54
C ILE A 46 -0.37 3.40 -3.48
N GLY A 47 0.45 3.41 -4.53
CA GLY A 47 1.64 4.28 -4.60
C GLY A 47 1.29 5.77 -4.46
N ARG A 48 0.17 6.22 -5.01
CA ARG A 48 -0.34 7.60 -4.84
C ARG A 48 -0.93 7.89 -3.47
N ALA A 49 -1.43 6.87 -2.78
CA ALA A 49 -2.05 7.01 -1.47
C ALA A 49 -1.02 7.01 -0.33
N ILE A 50 0.09 6.31 -0.54
CA ILE A 50 1.30 6.41 0.25
C ILE A 50 1.92 7.77 -0.04
N ASN A 51 1.45 8.81 0.65
CA ASN A 51 2.21 10.05 0.73
C ASN A 51 3.51 9.79 1.49
N PHE A 52 4.56 10.56 1.23
CA PHE A 52 5.80 10.54 2.00
C PHE A 52 5.61 10.81 3.50
N ASP A 53 4.40 11.16 3.94
CA ASP A 53 4.10 11.47 5.34
C ASP A 53 3.37 10.36 6.12
N VAL A 54 3.11 9.20 5.49
CA VAL A 54 2.47 8.08 6.18
C VAL A 54 3.47 7.40 7.13
N ASN A 55 3.06 7.17 8.38
CA ASN A 55 3.73 6.23 9.28
C ASN A 55 2.93 4.91 9.23
N PRO A 56 3.53 3.72 9.24
CA PRO A 56 4.95 3.35 9.32
C PRO A 56 5.74 3.41 7.99
N ASN A 57 7.05 3.16 8.05
CA ASN A 57 7.89 2.87 6.87
C ASN A 57 7.28 1.74 6.04
N LEU A 58 7.54 1.72 4.74
CA LEU A 58 6.90 0.76 3.84
C LEU A 58 7.94 -0.08 3.09
N THR A 59 7.64 -1.37 2.93
CA THR A 59 8.42 -2.27 2.09
C THR A 59 7.48 -3.01 1.15
N ILE A 60 7.64 -2.80 -0.15
CA ILE A 60 6.85 -3.43 -1.20
C ILE A 60 7.66 -4.57 -1.80
N TYR A 61 7.01 -5.72 -1.92
CA TYR A 61 7.59 -6.94 -2.46
C TYR A 61 7.04 -7.23 -3.85
N GLU A 62 7.94 -7.64 -4.74
CA GLU A 62 7.62 -8.16 -6.07
C GLU A 62 7.94 -9.64 -6.16
N ILE A 63 7.33 -10.31 -7.14
CA ILE A 63 7.64 -11.71 -7.44
C ILE A 63 8.70 -11.72 -8.55
N VAL A 64 9.92 -12.12 -8.19
CA VAL A 64 11.05 -12.32 -9.12
C VAL A 64 11.45 -13.79 -8.99
N ASP A 65 11.51 -14.51 -10.11
CA ASP A 65 11.85 -15.94 -10.14
C ASP A 65 11.09 -16.78 -9.10
N GLN A 66 9.76 -16.56 -9.01
CA GLN A 66 8.84 -17.21 -8.07
C GLN A 66 9.11 -16.92 -6.58
N LYS A 67 9.99 -15.96 -6.26
CA LYS A 67 10.29 -15.52 -4.89
C LYS A 67 9.82 -14.09 -4.65
N ARG A 68 9.37 -13.84 -3.42
CA ARG A 68 9.02 -12.48 -2.97
C ARG A 68 10.29 -11.76 -2.55
N VAL A 69 10.70 -10.77 -3.32
CA VAL A 69 11.87 -9.94 -3.05
C VAL A 69 11.44 -8.51 -2.71
N PRO A 70 12.06 -7.84 -1.72
CA PRO A 70 11.78 -6.45 -1.44
C PRO A 70 12.39 -5.59 -2.55
N THR A 71 11.57 -4.97 -3.39
CA THR A 71 12.05 -4.15 -4.52
C THR A 71 11.97 -2.66 -4.22
N MET A 72 11.04 -2.24 -3.37
CA MET A 72 10.87 -0.83 -3.01
C MET A 72 10.76 -0.66 -1.51
N VAL A 73 11.67 0.13 -0.96
CA VAL A 73 11.69 0.50 0.46
C VAL A 73 11.48 2.01 0.53
N LEU A 74 10.45 2.40 1.27
CA LEU A 74 10.14 3.79 1.60
C LEU A 74 10.39 3.95 3.10
N ASP A 75 11.63 4.31 3.43
CA ASP A 75 12.01 4.68 4.78
C ASP A 75 11.89 6.21 4.95
N LYS A 76 11.32 6.64 6.08
CA LYS A 76 11.45 8.01 6.59
C LYS A 76 12.71 8.15 7.43
#